data_AF-A0A183C7K1-F1
#
_entry.id   AF-A0A183C7K1-F1
#
_cell.length_a   1.000
_cell.length_b   1.000
_cell.length_c   1.000
_cell.angle_alpha   90.00
_cell.angle_beta   90.00
_cell.angle_gamma   90.00
#
_symmetry.space_group_name_H-M   'P 1'
#
loop_
_entity.id
_entity.type
_entity.pdbx_description
1 polymer ?
#
loop_
_entity_poly.entity_id
_entity_poly.type
_entity_poly.pdbx_seq_one_letter_code
_entity_poly.pdbx_strand_id
1 'polypeptide(L)'
;MTCFVMKEYEKMIKMSQNIPKQITAEDTHFFPQHWLCAFQRANFTLIKYKNLNNTDEHQHFVDQFMNAMAQSPKIGNESLTFIRSQMYLRMAHATSGSMAYRFVKERIINSPFLMEFIVRMFFWDFKVLGFPIPTIN
;
A
#
# COMPACT_ATOMS: atom_id res chain seq x y z
N MET A 1 19.83 6.72 -1.83
CA MET A 1 18.74 5.72 -1.82
C MET A 1 19.16 4.43 -1.14
N THR A 2 20.30 3.84 -1.47
CA THR A 2 20.83 2.63 -0.78
C THR A 2 20.93 2.81 0.74
N CYS A 3 21.61 3.86 1.19
CA CYS A 3 21.72 4.19 2.62
C CYS A 3 20.33 4.32 3.28
N PHE A 4 19.40 5.01 2.63
CA PHE A 4 18.04 5.17 3.13
C PHE A 4 17.32 3.83 3.30
N VAL A 5 17.26 2.99 2.26
CA VAL A 5 16.60 1.67 2.31
C VAL A 5 17.24 0.78 3.39
N MET A 6 18.56 0.76 3.50
CA MET A 6 19.24 -0.03 4.53
C MET A 6 18.93 0.49 5.93
N LYS A 7 18.90 1.81 6.14
CA LYS A 7 18.57 2.41 7.45
C LYS A 7 17.12 2.16 7.85
N GLU A 8 16.20 2.22 6.90
CA GLU A 8 14.80 1.83 7.14
C GLU A 8 14.69 0.35 7.49
N TYR A 9 15.44 -0.54 6.82
CA TYR A 9 15.44 -1.96 7.15
C TYR A 9 15.99 -2.21 8.57
N GLU A 10 17.11 -1.59 8.91
CA GLU A 10 17.69 -1.66 10.26
C GLU A 10 16.69 -1.17 11.31
N LYS A 11 15.96 -0.09 11.02
CA LYS A 11 14.91 0.45 11.90
C LYS A 11 13.77 -0.56 12.07
N MET A 12 13.28 -1.15 10.98
CA MET A 12 12.24 -2.19 11.02
C MET A 12 12.65 -3.39 11.87
N ILE A 13 13.86 -3.91 11.69
CA ILE A 13 14.35 -5.05 12.48
C ILE A 13 14.37 -4.71 13.97
N LYS A 14 14.89 -3.53 14.34
CA LYS A 14 14.88 -3.07 15.74
C LYS A 14 13.46 -2.98 16.30
N MET A 15 12.52 -2.46 15.52
CA MET A 15 11.11 -2.32 15.93
C MET A 15 10.38 -3.66 16.07
N SER A 16 10.70 -4.65 15.23
CA SER A 16 10.13 -5.99 15.34
C SER A 16 10.59 -6.73 16.60
N GLN A 17 11.77 -6.39 17.12
CA GLN A 17 12.33 -6.99 18.33
C GLN A 17 11.86 -6.27 19.60
N ASN A 18 11.71 -4.94 19.53
CA ASN A 18 11.25 -4.11 20.62
C ASN A 18 10.36 -2.99 20.09
N ILE A 19 9.12 -2.91 20.58
CA ILE A 19 8.21 -1.82 20.20
C ILE A 19 8.81 -0.49 20.73
N PRO A 20 9.13 0.48 19.86
CA PRO A 20 9.71 1.74 20.29
C PRO A 20 8.66 2.56 21.05
N LYS A 21 9.14 3.41 21.96
CA LYS A 21 8.26 4.33 22.72
C LYS A 21 7.56 5.37 21.84
N GLN A 22 8.11 5.65 20.66
CA GLN A 22 7.55 6.59 19.69
C GLN A 22 7.56 5.94 18.31
N ILE A 23 6.41 5.98 17.64
CA ILE A 23 6.22 5.60 16.25
C ILE A 23 5.90 6.89 15.49
N THR A 24 6.69 7.21 14.48
CA THR A 24 6.50 8.42 13.67
C THR A 24 5.40 8.22 12.64
N ALA A 25 4.92 9.30 12.01
CA ALA A 25 3.97 9.18 10.91
C ALA A 25 4.63 8.46 9.71
N GLU A 26 5.90 8.72 9.47
CA GLU A 26 6.68 8.06 8.42
C GLU A 26 6.73 6.55 8.64
N ASP A 27 6.88 6.10 9.89
CA ASP A 27 6.87 4.68 10.24
C ASP A 27 5.55 4.00 9.91
N THR A 28 4.42 4.63 10.25
CA THR A 28 3.10 4.06 9.95
C THR A 28 2.77 4.08 8.46
N HIS A 29 3.35 5.02 7.70
CA HIS A 29 3.17 5.12 6.26
C HIS A 29 4.12 4.21 5.46
N PHE A 30 5.34 3.96 5.94
CA PHE A 30 6.35 3.19 5.21
C PHE A 30 6.35 1.71 5.55
N PHE A 31 6.13 1.33 6.81
CA PHE A 31 6.26 -0.07 7.24
C PHE A 31 5.13 -0.98 6.75
N PRO A 32 5.34 -2.32 6.81
CA PRO A 32 4.40 -3.27 6.26
C PRO A 32 3.00 -3.11 6.82
N GLN A 33 2.01 -3.18 5.94
CA GLN A 33 0.62 -2.94 6.31
C GLN A 33 0.09 -4.02 7.27
N HIS A 34 0.60 -5.25 7.19
CA HIS A 34 0.26 -6.31 8.15
C HIS A 34 0.72 -6.02 9.59
N TRP A 35 1.61 -5.05 9.82
CA TRP A 35 1.99 -4.62 11.17
C TRP A 35 0.95 -3.70 11.81
N LEU A 36 0.07 -3.11 11.02
CA LEU A 36 -0.98 -2.24 11.55
C LEU A 36 -2.03 -3.08 12.29
N CYS A 37 -2.45 -2.61 13.46
CA CYS A 37 -3.38 -3.32 14.36
C CYS A 37 -4.69 -3.76 13.67
N ALA A 38 -5.13 -3.02 12.64
CA ALA A 38 -6.34 -3.32 11.88
C ALA A 38 -6.24 -4.65 11.11
N PHE A 39 -5.06 -5.03 10.63
CA PHE A 39 -4.85 -6.28 9.89
C PHE A 39 -4.81 -7.51 10.80
N GLN A 40 -4.45 -7.34 12.08
CA GLN A 40 -4.34 -8.44 13.04
C GLN A 40 -5.68 -8.86 13.65
N ARG A 41 -6.71 -8.01 13.57
CA ARG A 41 -7.95 -8.15 14.36
C ARG A 41 -9.23 -8.28 13.53
N ALA A 42 -9.15 -8.35 12.20
CA ALA A 42 -10.34 -8.21 11.35
C ALA A 42 -10.48 -9.29 10.27
N ASN A 43 -11.74 -9.65 10.00
CA ASN A 43 -12.15 -10.21 8.72
C ASN A 43 -12.18 -9.04 7.71
N PHE A 44 -11.19 -8.97 6.82
CA PHE A 44 -11.13 -7.94 5.78
C PHE A 44 -11.51 -8.50 4.41
N THR A 45 -12.13 -7.67 3.58
CA THR A 45 -12.27 -7.96 2.15
C THR A 45 -11.14 -7.26 1.41
N LEU A 46 -10.25 -8.03 0.79
CA LEU A 46 -9.17 -7.48 0.00
C LEU A 46 -9.66 -7.12 -1.40
N ILE A 47 -9.69 -5.83 -1.71
CA ILE A 47 -10.00 -5.32 -3.04
C ILE A 47 -8.68 -4.92 -3.69
N LYS A 48 -8.24 -5.70 -4.68
CA LYS A 48 -6.94 -5.49 -5.34
C LYS A 48 -7.07 -4.40 -6.40
N TYR A 49 -6.18 -3.43 -6.34
CA TYR A 49 -6.12 -2.33 -7.29
C TYR A 49 -4.87 -2.44 -8.17
N LYS A 50 -5.04 -2.53 -9.49
CA LYS A 50 -3.96 -2.94 -10.40
C LYS A 50 -3.38 -1.80 -11.25
N ASN A 51 -4.14 -0.75 -11.61
CA ASN A 51 -3.61 0.42 -12.32
C ASN A 51 -4.59 1.61 -12.37
N LEU A 52 -4.10 2.85 -12.24
CA LEU A 52 -4.86 4.10 -12.50
C LEU A 52 -4.94 4.48 -13.98
N ASN A 53 -4.00 4.01 -14.79
CA ASN A 53 -3.92 4.37 -16.21
C ASN A 53 -4.79 3.49 -17.10
N ASN A 54 -5.43 2.47 -16.53
CA ASN A 54 -6.41 1.62 -17.21
C ASN A 54 -7.80 1.94 -16.64
N THR A 55 -8.62 2.65 -17.41
CA THR A 55 -9.96 3.08 -17.00
C THR A 55 -10.85 1.90 -16.63
N ASP A 56 -10.71 0.75 -17.32
CA ASP A 56 -11.50 -0.45 -17.05
C ASP A 56 -11.13 -1.08 -15.70
N GLU A 57 -9.83 -1.09 -15.37
CA GLU A 57 -9.36 -1.58 -14.06
C GLU A 57 -9.77 -0.65 -12.92
N HIS A 58 -9.80 0.67 -13.17
CA HIS A 58 -10.29 1.64 -12.20
C HIS A 58 -11.79 1.48 -11.93
N GLN A 59 -12.60 1.37 -12.99
CA GLN A 59 -14.03 1.11 -12.88
C GLN A 59 -14.29 -0.19 -12.12
N HIS A 60 -13.58 -1.28 -12.47
CA HIS A 60 -13.72 -2.56 -11.80
C HIS A 60 -13.45 -2.46 -10.28
N PHE A 61 -12.41 -1.73 -9.90
CA PHE A 61 -12.11 -1.46 -8.50
C PHE A 61 -13.20 -0.66 -7.80
N VAL A 62 -13.67 0.42 -8.43
CA VAL A 62 -14.77 1.25 -7.89
C VAL A 62 -15.99 0.37 -7.66
N ASP A 63 -16.36 -0.48 -8.61
CA ASP A 63 -17.55 -1.33 -8.48
C ASP A 63 -17.39 -2.38 -7.37
N GLN A 64 -16.23 -3.03 -7.25
CA GLN A 64 -15.95 -3.94 -6.14
C GLN A 64 -16.02 -3.22 -4.78
N PHE A 65 -15.45 -2.02 -4.69
CA PHE A 65 -15.46 -1.20 -3.49
C PHE A 65 -16.87 -0.78 -3.10
N MET A 66 -17.64 -0.26 -4.06
CA MET A 66 -19.02 0.15 -3.83
C MET A 66 -19.90 -1.04 -3.43
N ASN A 67 -19.72 -2.20 -4.06
CA ASN A 67 -20.46 -3.42 -3.70
C ASN A 67 -20.14 -3.89 -2.28
N ALA A 68 -18.87 -3.83 -1.84
CA ALA A 68 -18.49 -4.18 -0.49
C ALA A 68 -19.08 -3.20 0.54
N MET A 69 -19.06 -1.90 0.25
CA MET A 69 -19.63 -0.86 1.12
C MET A 69 -21.16 -0.98 1.24
N ALA A 70 -21.83 -1.30 0.13
CA ALA A 70 -23.28 -1.48 0.10
C ALA A 70 -23.79 -2.68 0.93
N GLN A 71 -22.92 -3.63 1.30
CA GLN A 71 -23.29 -4.71 2.24
C GLN A 71 -23.49 -4.21 3.67
N SER A 72 -23.00 -3.01 4.00
CA SER A 72 -23.15 -2.44 5.33
C SER A 72 -24.51 -1.74 5.47
N PRO A 73 -25.40 -2.20 6.36
CA PRO A 73 -26.72 -1.59 6.54
C PRO A 73 -26.65 -0.16 7.13
N LYS A 74 -25.47 0.28 7.58
CA LYS A 74 -25.24 1.60 8.16
C LYS A 74 -24.94 2.68 7.12
N ILE A 75 -24.76 2.32 5.86
CA ILE A 75 -24.33 3.25 4.81
C ILE A 75 -25.50 3.54 3.87
N GLY A 76 -25.99 4.78 3.88
CA GLY A 76 -27.08 5.22 3.01
C GLY A 76 -26.64 5.47 1.56
N ASN A 77 -27.61 5.48 0.65
CA ASN A 77 -27.39 5.71 -0.78
C ASN A 77 -26.70 7.05 -1.10
N GLU A 78 -27.02 8.11 -0.34
CA GLU A 78 -26.38 9.42 -0.51
C GLU A 78 -24.88 9.36 -0.20
N SER A 79 -24.50 8.67 0.89
CA SER A 79 -23.09 8.45 1.25
C SER A 79 -22.36 7.61 0.20
N LEU A 80 -23.00 6.55 -0.32
CA LEU A 80 -22.43 5.75 -1.40
C LEU A 80 -22.22 6.58 -2.67
N THR A 81 -23.21 7.41 -3.02
CA THR A 81 -23.13 8.30 -4.20
C THR A 81 -22.00 9.31 -4.04
N PHE A 82 -21.91 9.94 -2.88
CA PHE A 82 -20.83 10.87 -2.55
C PHE A 82 -19.46 10.19 -2.65
N ILE A 83 -19.27 9.05 -1.98
CA ILE A 83 -17.99 8.31 -2.01
C ILE A 83 -17.61 7.95 -3.44
N ARG A 84 -18.54 7.39 -4.23
CA ARG A 84 -18.28 7.04 -5.64
C ARG A 84 -17.79 8.25 -6.44
N SER A 85 -18.40 9.43 -6.25
CA SER A 85 -17.97 10.65 -6.94
C SER A 85 -16.53 11.06 -6.59
N GLN A 86 -16.12 10.89 -5.33
CA GLN A 86 -14.78 11.25 -4.88
C GLN A 86 -13.70 10.33 -5.43
N MET A 87 -14.04 9.08 -5.78
CA MET A 87 -13.07 8.11 -6.30
C MET A 87 -12.55 8.45 -7.71
N TYR A 88 -13.26 9.30 -8.46
CA TYR A 88 -12.83 9.80 -9.77
C TYR A 88 -12.07 11.12 -9.72
N LEU A 89 -11.97 11.75 -8.55
CA LEU A 89 -11.26 13.02 -8.39
C LEU A 89 -9.76 12.78 -8.23
N ARG A 90 -8.96 13.54 -8.98
CA ARG A 90 -7.50 13.54 -8.81
C ARG A 90 -7.14 14.44 -7.63
N MET A 91 -6.47 13.87 -6.63
CA MET A 91 -5.97 14.63 -5.49
C MET A 91 -4.82 15.57 -5.90
N ALA A 92 -4.90 16.83 -5.48
CA ALA A 92 -3.92 17.87 -5.83
C ALA A 92 -2.48 17.55 -5.40
N HIS A 93 -2.30 16.76 -4.35
CA HIS A 93 -1.00 16.36 -3.80
C HIS A 93 -0.57 14.94 -4.19
N ALA A 94 -1.20 14.35 -5.22
CA ALA A 94 -0.78 13.04 -5.69
C ALA A 94 0.64 13.09 -6.26
N THR A 95 1.57 12.39 -5.61
CA THR A 95 2.96 12.23 -6.08
C THR A 95 3.10 11.18 -7.19
N SER A 96 2.04 10.39 -7.42
CA SER A 96 1.97 9.38 -8.47
C SER A 96 2.14 10.03 -9.84
N GLY A 97 3.03 9.44 -10.65
CA GLY A 97 3.35 9.93 -11.99
C GLY A 97 4.31 11.11 -12.06
N SER A 98 4.74 11.69 -10.92
CA SER A 98 5.80 12.71 -10.90
C SER A 98 7.15 12.17 -11.37
N MET A 99 8.04 13.07 -11.83
CA MET A 99 9.41 12.69 -12.19
C MET A 99 10.17 12.08 -10.99
N ALA A 100 10.01 12.65 -9.79
CA ALA A 100 10.64 12.13 -8.59
C ALA A 100 10.17 10.69 -8.28
N TYR A 101 8.88 10.42 -8.40
CA TYR A 101 8.34 9.07 -8.24
C TYR A 101 8.96 8.07 -9.24
N ARG A 102 8.98 8.43 -10.53
CA ARG A 102 9.56 7.56 -11.57
C ARG A 102 11.05 7.31 -11.32
N PHE A 103 11.78 8.36 -11.02
CA PHE A 103 13.21 8.32 -10.71
C PHE A 103 13.54 7.41 -9.52
N VAL A 104 12.75 7.43 -8.45
CA VAL A 104 12.96 6.54 -7.29
C VAL A 104 12.55 5.11 -7.62
N LYS A 105 11.38 4.92 -8.26
CA LYS A 105 10.86 3.60 -8.63
C LYS A 105 11.83 2.82 -9.51
N GLU A 106 12.31 3.41 -10.60
CA GLU A 106 13.24 2.76 -11.54
C GLU A 106 14.52 2.30 -10.85
N ARG A 107 15.01 3.12 -9.93
CA ARG A 107 16.27 2.91 -9.23
C ARG A 107 16.17 1.78 -8.20
N ILE A 108 14.99 1.56 -7.61
CA ILE A 108 14.68 0.41 -6.75
C ILE A 108 14.52 -0.85 -7.60
N ILE A 109 13.68 -0.79 -8.67
CA ILE A 109 13.34 -1.95 -9.50
C ILE A 109 14.57 -2.49 -10.25
N ASN A 110 15.44 -1.60 -10.74
CA ASN A 110 16.62 -1.98 -11.51
C ASN A 110 17.84 -2.33 -10.64
N SER A 111 17.70 -2.38 -9.32
CA SER A 111 18.77 -2.76 -8.40
C SER A 111 18.39 -4.03 -7.66
N PRO A 112 18.98 -5.19 -8.01
CA PRO A 112 18.70 -6.47 -7.34
C PRO A 112 18.93 -6.38 -5.83
N PHE A 113 20.02 -5.70 -5.43
CA PHE A 113 20.34 -5.43 -4.03
C PHE A 113 19.22 -4.66 -3.31
N LEU A 114 18.73 -3.56 -3.86
CA LEU A 114 17.67 -2.79 -3.21
C LEU A 114 16.33 -3.54 -3.22
N MET A 115 16.03 -4.23 -4.31
CA MET A 115 14.83 -5.06 -4.41
C MET A 115 14.84 -6.16 -3.35
N GLU A 116 16.00 -6.76 -3.05
CA GLU A 116 16.13 -7.74 -1.96
C GLU A 116 15.70 -7.15 -0.62
N PHE A 117 16.16 -5.94 -0.28
CA PHE A 117 15.71 -5.27 0.94
C PHE A 117 14.21 -4.98 0.94
N ILE A 118 13.65 -4.49 -0.17
CA ILE A 118 12.21 -4.27 -0.29
C ILE A 118 11.43 -5.57 -0.09
N VAL A 119 11.84 -6.67 -0.73
CA VAL A 119 11.19 -7.98 -0.55
C VAL A 119 11.29 -8.45 0.90
N ARG A 120 12.44 -8.26 1.57
CA ARG A 120 12.61 -8.60 2.99
C ARG A 120 11.70 -7.77 3.88
N MET A 121 11.62 -6.45 3.65
CA MET A 121 10.75 -5.55 4.41
C MET A 121 9.29 -5.98 4.32
N PHE A 122 8.78 -6.23 3.11
CA PHE A 122 7.36 -6.45 2.84
C PHE A 122 6.98 -7.92 2.62
N PHE A 123 7.86 -8.87 2.98
CA PHE A 123 7.66 -10.31 2.70
C PHE A 123 6.29 -10.83 3.15
N TRP A 124 5.91 -10.49 4.37
CA TRP A 124 4.63 -10.91 4.95
C TRP A 124 3.44 -10.19 4.33
N ASP A 125 3.58 -8.95 3.85
CA ASP A 125 2.51 -8.31 3.06
C ASP A 125 2.25 -9.10 1.77
N PHE A 126 3.30 -9.54 1.06
CA PHE A 126 3.12 -10.38 -0.13
C PHE A 126 2.37 -11.68 0.21
N LYS A 127 2.69 -12.31 1.33
CA LYS A 127 2.03 -13.55 1.77
C LYS A 127 0.58 -13.32 2.20
N VAL A 128 0.34 -12.38 3.12
CA VAL A 128 -0.99 -12.12 3.71
C VAL A 128 -1.97 -11.59 2.67
N LEU A 129 -1.50 -10.74 1.76
CA LEU A 129 -2.32 -10.12 0.72
C LEU A 129 -2.38 -10.95 -0.57
N GLY A 130 -1.65 -12.07 -0.63
CA GLY A 130 -1.61 -12.97 -1.80
C GLY A 130 -1.10 -12.27 -3.07
N PHE A 131 -0.03 -11.48 -2.94
CA PHE A 131 0.70 -10.93 -4.08
C PHE A 131 1.89 -11.83 -4.44
N PRO A 132 2.26 -11.93 -5.72
CA PRO A 132 3.45 -12.67 -6.12
C PRO A 132 4.71 -12.00 -5.54
N ILE A 133 5.65 -12.82 -5.06
CA ILE A 133 6.96 -12.33 -4.62
C ILE A 133 7.76 -11.96 -5.87
N PRO A 134 8.33 -10.75 -5.96
CA PRO A 134 9.19 -10.35 -7.07
C PRO A 134 10.38 -11.31 -7.26
N THR A 135 10.65 -11.70 -8.50
CA THR A 135 11.90 -12.39 -8.84
C THR A 135 13.04 -11.39 -8.86
N ILE A 136 14.12 -11.68 -8.13
CA ILE A 136 15.32 -10.87 -8.07
C ILE A 136 16.34 -11.57 -8.98
N ASN A 137 16.66 -10.95 -10.12
CA ASN A 137 17.64 -11.45 -11.09
C ASN A 137 18.97 -10.72 -10.93
#